data_AF-A0A6A6X1P1-F1
#
_entry.id   AF-A0A6A6X1P1-F1
#
_cell.length_a   1.000
_cell.length_b   1.000
_cell.length_c   1.000
_cell.angle_alpha   90.00
_cell.angle_beta   90.00
_cell.angle_gamma   90.00
#
_symmetry.space_group_name_H-M   'P 1'
#
loop_
_entity.id
_entity.type
_entity.pdbx_description
1 polymer ?
#
loop_
_entity_poly.entity_id
_entity_poly.type
_entity_poly.pdbx_seq_one_letter_code
_entity_poly.pdbx_strand_id
1 'polypeptide(L)'
;MFFTVLSGAVTSSPIDQFYFLEASNIGNIPNARNPSRWTFFAICGVDASSGHNANCGKSVPALAFDPPRNFATSDNIPDAFIGTHKFYYLSRFMFAFYLIALVFAVIGLFTGCLALCSRIGGYLSGLTVAIALFFQTLTAALMTAWTVQGRDAFRRSGDHSASLGVKLFAFTWAAMACFLISTVLFCLGGALGHDSSSSMSRKRSTRSTRSNRGSFLDTTESHRKARDDYS
;
A
#
# COMPACT_ATOMS: atom_id res chain seq x y z
N MET A 1 4.29 -1.57 6.92
CA MET A 1 5.29 -0.87 6.06
C MET A 1 6.50 -0.34 6.83
N PHE A 2 6.30 0.35 7.97
CA PHE A 2 7.40 0.97 8.76
C PHE A 2 8.50 -0.01 9.21
N PHE A 3 8.15 -1.20 9.70
CA PHE A 3 9.14 -2.21 10.09
C PHE A 3 10.10 -2.61 8.96
N THR A 4 9.60 -2.68 7.72
CA THR A 4 10.45 -2.97 6.55
C THR A 4 11.39 -1.82 6.24
N VAL A 5 10.89 -0.58 6.26
CA VAL A 5 11.72 0.62 5.96
C VAL A 5 12.85 0.74 6.97
N LEU A 6 12.55 0.63 8.27
CA LEU A 6 13.51 0.82 9.34
C LEU A 6 14.53 -0.33 9.50
N SER A 7 14.47 -1.37 8.66
CA SER A 7 15.35 -2.53 8.77
C SER A 7 16.84 -2.14 8.75
N GLY A 8 17.55 -2.48 9.84
CA GLY A 8 18.96 -2.16 10.09
C GLY A 8 19.29 -0.68 10.30
N ALA A 9 18.29 0.20 10.50
CA ALA A 9 18.52 1.53 11.05
C ALA A 9 18.75 1.46 12.57
N VAL A 10 18.13 0.49 13.24
CA VAL A 10 18.19 0.27 14.68
C VAL A 10 18.56 -1.18 14.95
N THR A 11 19.42 -1.40 15.94
CA THR A 11 19.93 -2.73 16.34
C THR A 11 19.24 -3.28 17.58
N SER A 12 18.05 -2.78 17.92
CA SER A 12 17.24 -3.25 19.04
C SER A 12 15.96 -3.95 18.55
N SER A 13 15.46 -4.86 19.38
CA SER A 13 14.20 -5.56 19.13
C SER A 13 13.02 -4.59 19.05
N PRO A 14 12.09 -4.78 18.08
CA PRO A 14 11.96 -5.92 17.16
C PRO A 14 12.66 -5.75 15.79
N ILE A 15 13.34 -4.63 15.55
CA ILE A 15 13.87 -4.25 14.22
C ILE A 15 15.12 -5.06 13.84
N ASP A 16 15.87 -5.51 14.84
CA ASP A 16 17.02 -6.42 14.72
C ASP A 16 16.67 -7.78 14.09
N GLN A 17 15.39 -8.13 13.95
CA GLN A 17 14.97 -9.39 13.34
C GLN A 17 14.75 -9.30 11.82
N PHE A 18 14.85 -8.10 11.24
CA PHE A 18 14.43 -7.84 9.87
C PHE A 18 15.61 -7.70 8.91
N TYR A 19 15.63 -8.55 7.89
CA TYR A 19 16.60 -8.55 6.79
C TYR A 19 15.95 -9.08 5.51
N PHE A 20 16.55 -8.82 4.36
CA PHE A 20 16.04 -9.26 3.05
C PHE A 20 16.68 -10.56 2.58
N LEU A 21 18.00 -10.62 2.67
CA LEU A 21 18.84 -11.73 2.25
C LEU A 21 19.89 -11.98 3.34
N GLU A 22 20.15 -13.23 3.65
CA GLU A 22 21.29 -13.67 4.43
C GLU A 22 22.19 -14.54 3.55
N ALA A 23 23.49 -14.26 3.54
CA ALA A 23 24.51 -15.14 2.98
C ALA A 23 25.40 -15.64 4.12
N SER A 24 25.57 -16.94 4.21
CA SER A 24 26.39 -17.64 5.20
C SER A 24 27.43 -18.52 4.50
N ASN A 25 28.42 -18.97 5.27
CA ASN A 25 29.60 -19.66 4.75
C ASN A 25 30.43 -18.80 3.77
N ILE A 26 30.45 -17.48 3.99
CA ILE A 26 31.17 -16.49 3.17
C ILE A 26 32.41 -15.93 3.88
N GLY A 27 32.96 -16.67 4.86
CA GLY A 27 34.12 -16.23 5.64
C GLY A 27 35.42 -16.14 4.82
N ASN A 28 35.44 -16.75 3.63
CA ASN A 28 36.51 -16.66 2.63
C ASN A 28 36.47 -15.35 1.82
N ILE A 29 35.38 -14.58 1.86
CA ILE A 29 35.29 -13.27 1.19
C ILE A 29 35.91 -12.22 2.12
N PRO A 30 36.96 -11.50 1.68
CA PRO A 30 37.56 -10.43 2.48
C PRO A 30 36.51 -9.38 2.89
N ASN A 31 36.59 -8.88 4.13
CA ASN A 31 35.68 -7.88 4.72
C ASN A 31 34.20 -8.29 4.84
N ALA A 32 33.83 -9.52 4.46
CA ALA A 32 32.48 -10.01 4.66
C ALA A 32 32.24 -10.40 6.12
N ARG A 33 31.03 -10.12 6.61
CA ARG A 33 30.54 -10.68 7.88
C ARG A 33 30.03 -12.09 7.59
N ASN A 34 30.23 -13.05 8.48
CA ASN A 34 29.74 -14.41 8.28
C ASN A 34 28.85 -14.81 9.47
N PRO A 35 27.51 -14.86 9.31
CA PRO A 35 26.73 -14.54 8.11
C PRO A 35 26.69 -13.03 7.81
N SER A 36 26.38 -12.64 6.57
CA SER A 36 26.02 -11.27 6.19
C SER A 36 24.54 -11.19 5.88
N ARG A 37 23.84 -10.25 6.53
CA ARG A 37 22.43 -9.93 6.32
C ARG A 37 22.28 -8.55 5.74
N TRP A 38 21.57 -8.44 4.62
CA TRP A 38 21.30 -7.15 3.99
C TRP A 38 19.96 -6.58 4.46
N THR A 39 20.00 -5.33 4.90
CA THR A 39 18.81 -4.52 5.22
C THR A 39 18.82 -3.24 4.36
N PHE A 40 17.83 -2.35 4.55
CA PHE A 40 17.82 -1.08 3.82
C PHE A 40 18.91 -0.09 4.23
N PHE A 41 19.41 -0.21 5.45
CA PHE A 41 20.34 0.76 6.02
C PHE A 41 21.72 0.19 6.33
N ALA A 42 21.84 -1.11 6.58
CA ALA A 42 23.12 -1.70 6.96
C ALA A 42 23.24 -3.14 6.44
N ILE A 43 24.48 -3.59 6.32
CA ILE A 43 24.78 -5.03 6.37
C ILE A 43 25.03 -5.37 7.84
N CYS A 44 24.45 -6.47 8.31
CA CYS A 44 24.63 -6.92 9.69
C CYS A 44 25.18 -8.35 9.71
N GLY A 45 25.92 -8.67 10.76
CA GLY A 45 26.16 -10.04 11.16
C GLY A 45 24.97 -10.65 11.89
N VAL A 46 25.18 -11.81 12.49
CA VAL A 46 24.19 -12.49 13.32
C VAL A 46 24.75 -12.69 14.72
N ASP A 47 23.95 -12.35 15.73
CA ASP A 47 24.27 -12.67 17.11
C ASP A 47 24.06 -14.16 17.38
N ALA A 48 25.07 -14.82 17.97
CA ALA A 48 25.05 -16.27 18.20
C ALA A 48 24.02 -16.70 19.25
N SER A 49 23.64 -15.82 20.18
CA SER A 49 22.74 -16.15 21.28
C SER A 49 21.26 -15.99 20.92
N SER A 50 20.93 -14.96 20.14
CA SER A 50 19.56 -14.59 19.77
C SER A 50 19.20 -14.92 18.32
N GLY A 51 20.19 -15.11 17.45
CA GLY A 51 19.99 -15.24 16.00
C GLY A 51 19.52 -13.94 15.32
N HIS A 52 19.56 -12.81 16.02
CA HIS A 52 19.17 -11.49 15.51
C HIS A 52 20.33 -10.78 14.81
N ASN A 53 20.02 -9.69 14.10
CA ASN A 53 21.02 -8.84 13.46
C ASN A 53 21.91 -8.19 14.53
N ALA A 54 23.21 -8.39 14.42
CA ALA A 54 24.20 -7.77 15.28
C ALA A 54 25.45 -7.38 14.49
N ASN A 55 26.39 -6.67 15.12
CA ASN A 55 27.63 -6.22 14.47
C ASN A 55 27.36 -5.54 13.11
N CYS A 56 26.39 -4.62 13.08
CA CYS A 56 26.00 -3.91 11.88
C CYS A 56 27.08 -2.90 11.48
N GLY A 57 27.29 -2.76 10.17
CA GLY A 57 28.13 -1.71 9.62
C GLY A 57 27.52 -0.33 9.80
N LYS A 58 28.22 0.70 9.33
CA LYS A 58 27.72 2.08 9.31
C LYS A 58 26.39 2.14 8.54
N SER A 59 25.35 2.68 9.17
CA SER A 59 24.07 2.91 8.52
C SER A 59 24.22 3.93 7.39
N VAL A 60 23.77 3.55 6.20
CA VAL A 60 23.72 4.40 5.02
C VAL A 60 22.32 4.37 4.43
N PRO A 61 21.76 5.52 3.99
CA PRO A 61 20.45 5.53 3.37
C PRO A 61 20.47 4.77 2.05
N ALA A 62 19.47 3.92 1.83
CA ALA A 62 19.31 3.12 0.62
C ALA A 62 20.57 2.28 0.30
N LEU A 63 20.99 1.45 1.28
CA LEU A 63 22.09 0.51 1.06
C LEU A 63 21.74 -0.40 -0.11
N ALA A 64 22.54 -0.27 -1.18
CA ALA A 64 22.36 -1.09 -2.37
C ALA A 64 22.93 -2.49 -2.12
N PHE A 65 22.23 -3.50 -2.62
CA PHE A 65 22.75 -4.86 -2.71
C PHE A 65 23.73 -4.93 -3.88
N ASP A 66 25.02 -4.95 -3.56
CA ASP A 66 26.12 -4.96 -4.52
C ASP A 66 27.35 -5.56 -3.82
N PRO A 67 27.46 -6.90 -3.74
CA PRO A 67 28.48 -7.57 -2.92
C PRO A 67 29.92 -7.07 -3.15
N PRO A 68 30.39 -6.85 -4.40
CA PRO A 68 31.72 -6.28 -4.63
C PRO A 68 31.94 -4.91 -4.00
N ARG A 69 30.96 -4.01 -4.11
CA ARG A 69 31.04 -2.69 -3.47
C ARG A 69 30.81 -2.74 -1.97
N ASN A 70 29.99 -3.67 -1.50
CA ASN A 70 29.66 -3.84 -0.09
C ASN A 70 30.86 -4.36 0.71
N PHE A 71 31.68 -5.25 0.12
CA PHE A 71 32.86 -5.85 0.76
C PHE A 71 34.18 -5.23 0.29
N ALA A 72 34.15 -4.30 -0.67
CA ALA A 72 35.34 -3.65 -1.23
C ALA A 72 36.39 -4.64 -1.73
N THR A 73 35.94 -5.75 -2.32
CA THR A 73 36.78 -6.80 -2.91
C THR A 73 36.03 -7.44 -4.08
N SER A 74 36.75 -8.09 -4.97
CA SER A 74 36.21 -9.02 -5.98
C SER A 74 36.56 -10.48 -5.66
N ASP A 75 37.37 -10.71 -4.63
CA ASP A 75 37.93 -12.02 -4.32
C ASP A 75 36.87 -12.92 -3.68
N ASN A 76 36.73 -14.14 -4.20
CA ASN A 76 35.76 -15.14 -3.77
C ASN A 76 34.28 -14.70 -3.83
N ILE A 77 33.97 -13.59 -4.52
CA ILE A 77 32.59 -13.19 -4.77
C ILE A 77 32.08 -13.94 -6.01
N PRO A 78 30.87 -14.50 -6.00
CA PRO A 78 30.31 -15.17 -7.17
C PRO A 78 30.31 -14.27 -8.42
N ASP A 79 30.79 -14.80 -9.55
CA ASP A 79 30.94 -14.07 -10.83
C ASP A 79 29.66 -13.38 -11.29
N ALA A 80 28.49 -13.91 -10.92
CA ALA A 80 27.20 -13.31 -11.22
C ALA A 80 27.03 -11.87 -10.66
N PHE A 81 27.84 -11.47 -9.68
CA PHE A 81 27.85 -10.12 -9.11
C PHE A 81 28.93 -9.22 -9.72
N ILE A 82 29.90 -9.78 -10.43
CA ILE A 82 31.05 -9.04 -10.99
C ILE A 82 30.68 -8.43 -12.34
N GLY A 83 31.08 -7.17 -12.56
CA GLY A 83 30.86 -6.48 -13.83
C GLY A 83 29.40 -6.13 -14.15
N THR A 84 28.48 -6.22 -13.17
CA THR A 84 27.07 -5.88 -13.35
C THR A 84 26.60 -4.80 -12.38
N HIS A 85 25.67 -3.95 -12.83
CA HIS A 85 24.98 -2.97 -11.98
C HIS A 85 23.52 -3.35 -11.68
N LYS A 86 23.10 -4.54 -12.12
CA LYS A 86 21.72 -5.01 -12.00
C LYS A 86 21.22 -5.02 -10.55
N PHE A 87 21.98 -5.65 -9.66
CA PHE A 87 21.62 -5.78 -8.24
C PHE A 87 21.58 -4.43 -7.52
N TYR A 88 22.53 -3.55 -7.87
CA TYR A 88 22.58 -2.18 -7.37
C TYR A 88 21.30 -1.40 -7.72
N TYR A 89 20.87 -1.43 -8.98
CA TYR A 89 19.66 -0.71 -9.40
C TYR A 89 18.38 -1.35 -8.85
N LEU A 90 18.24 -2.67 -8.89
CA LEU A 90 17.04 -3.34 -8.38
C LEU A 90 16.78 -3.01 -6.91
N SER A 91 17.81 -3.05 -6.07
CA SER A 91 17.70 -2.77 -4.64
C SER A 91 17.46 -1.28 -4.33
N ARG A 92 18.10 -0.35 -5.06
CA ARG A 92 17.87 1.10 -4.88
C ARG A 92 16.50 1.56 -5.35
N PHE A 93 16.05 1.10 -6.52
CA PHE A 93 14.71 1.43 -7.01
C PHE A 93 13.63 0.83 -6.12
N MET A 94 13.85 -0.38 -5.58
CA MET A 94 12.97 -0.94 -4.56
C MET A 94 12.80 -0.01 -3.37
N PHE A 95 13.88 0.54 -2.82
CA PHE A 95 13.79 1.48 -1.70
C PHE A 95 13.02 2.75 -2.07
N ALA A 96 13.29 3.34 -3.24
CA ALA A 96 12.58 4.53 -3.71
C ALA A 96 11.07 4.29 -3.88
N PHE A 97 10.69 3.18 -4.53
CA PHE A 97 9.28 2.82 -4.70
C PHE A 97 8.59 2.50 -3.37
N TYR A 98 9.32 1.92 -2.41
CA TYR A 98 8.80 1.68 -1.07
C TYR A 98 8.45 3.01 -0.37
N LEU A 99 9.31 4.04 -0.48
CA LEU A 99 9.03 5.35 0.10
C LEU A 99 7.83 6.04 -0.57
N ILE A 100 7.73 5.97 -1.89
CA ILE A 100 6.58 6.52 -2.62
C ILE A 100 5.29 5.82 -2.17
N ALA A 101 5.29 4.48 -2.13
CA ALA A 101 4.15 3.70 -1.64
C ALA A 101 3.77 4.08 -0.20
N LEU A 102 4.77 4.27 0.68
CA LEU A 102 4.54 4.67 2.07
C LEU A 102 3.87 6.05 2.17
N VAL A 103 4.32 7.04 1.40
CA VAL A 103 3.73 8.38 1.41
C VAL A 103 2.26 8.33 0.98
N PHE A 104 1.97 7.65 -0.14
CA PHE A 104 0.59 7.49 -0.60
C PHE A 104 -0.26 6.65 0.36
N ALA A 105 0.33 5.66 1.04
CA ALA A 105 -0.36 4.89 2.07
C ALA A 105 -0.74 5.75 3.28
N VAL A 106 0.13 6.65 3.73
CA VAL A 106 -0.15 7.58 4.84
C VAL A 106 -1.23 8.58 4.45
N ILE A 107 -1.14 9.16 3.24
CA ILE A 107 -2.20 10.04 2.71
C ILE A 107 -3.52 9.26 2.59
N GLY A 108 -3.47 8.05 2.06
CA GLY A 108 -4.61 7.13 1.93
C GLY A 108 -5.25 6.79 3.28
N LEU A 109 -4.45 6.63 4.33
CA LEU A 109 -4.94 6.40 5.69
C LEU A 109 -5.72 7.61 6.22
N PHE A 110 -5.15 8.81 6.13
CA PHE A 110 -5.83 10.03 6.61
C PHE A 110 -7.07 10.35 5.79
N THR A 111 -7.00 10.25 4.46
CA THR A 111 -8.15 10.46 3.57
C THR A 111 -9.22 9.39 3.79
N GLY A 112 -8.83 8.13 4.05
CA GLY A 112 -9.74 7.04 4.38
C GLY A 112 -10.51 7.26 5.67
N CYS A 113 -9.85 7.80 6.72
CA CYS A 113 -10.54 8.21 7.94
C CYS A 113 -11.55 9.34 7.67
N LEU A 114 -11.22 10.30 6.79
CA LEU A 114 -12.12 11.38 6.39
C LEU A 114 -13.24 10.91 5.45
N ALA A 115 -13.06 9.80 4.73
CA ALA A 115 -14.07 9.21 3.85
C ALA A 115 -15.31 8.73 4.62
N LEU A 116 -15.16 8.39 5.90
CA LEU A 116 -16.30 8.11 6.80
C LEU A 116 -17.24 9.31 6.93
N CYS A 117 -16.72 10.53 6.75
CA CYS A 117 -17.45 11.79 6.90
C CYS A 117 -17.84 12.44 5.57
N SER A 118 -17.31 11.99 4.42
CA SER A 118 -17.54 12.65 3.12
C SER A 118 -17.38 11.72 1.91
N ARG A 119 -18.35 11.79 0.97
CA ARG A 119 -18.33 11.04 -0.31
C ARG A 119 -17.12 11.37 -1.20
N ILE A 120 -16.66 12.63 -1.19
CA ILE A 120 -15.47 13.06 -1.95
C ILE A 120 -14.20 12.40 -1.35
N GLY A 121 -14.17 12.24 -0.03
CA GLY A 121 -13.10 11.52 0.67
C GLY A 121 -12.97 10.07 0.19
N GLY A 122 -14.08 9.39 -0.11
CA GLY A 122 -14.08 8.01 -0.63
C GLY A 122 -13.34 7.86 -1.97
N TYR A 123 -13.62 8.72 -2.95
CA TYR A 123 -12.94 8.68 -4.25
C TYR A 123 -11.45 9.02 -4.15
N LEU A 124 -11.11 10.05 -3.36
CA LEU A 124 -9.72 10.45 -3.14
C LEU A 124 -8.92 9.35 -2.41
N SER A 125 -9.56 8.67 -1.45
CA SER A 125 -8.97 7.52 -0.74
C SER A 125 -8.75 6.35 -1.69
N GLY A 126 -9.72 6.03 -2.55
CA GLY A 126 -9.59 4.98 -3.55
C GLY A 126 -8.41 5.22 -4.51
N LEU A 127 -8.28 6.45 -5.04
CA LEU A 127 -7.17 6.80 -5.93
C LEU A 127 -5.81 6.73 -5.24
N THR A 128 -5.69 7.30 -4.04
CA THR A 128 -4.43 7.33 -3.29
C THR A 128 -3.98 5.92 -2.89
N VAL A 129 -4.90 5.07 -2.45
CA VAL A 129 -4.62 3.66 -2.12
C VAL A 129 -4.29 2.85 -3.38
N ALA A 130 -4.92 3.12 -4.53
CA ALA A 130 -4.56 2.47 -5.79
C ALA A 130 -3.13 2.83 -6.25
N ILE A 131 -2.71 4.09 -6.08
CA ILE A 131 -1.31 4.50 -6.36
C ILE A 131 -0.35 3.80 -5.38
N ALA A 132 -0.69 3.75 -4.09
CA ALA A 132 0.11 3.03 -3.10
C ALA A 132 0.25 1.54 -3.45
N LEU A 133 -0.85 0.89 -3.87
CA LEU A 133 -0.86 -0.51 -4.32
C LEU A 133 0.07 -0.72 -5.51
N PHE A 134 0.04 0.15 -6.51
CA PHE A 134 0.89 0.05 -7.70
C PHE A 134 2.38 0.05 -7.31
N PHE A 135 2.83 1.05 -6.54
CA PHE A 135 4.22 1.14 -6.11
C PHE A 135 4.60 0.03 -5.12
N GLN A 136 3.69 -0.39 -4.25
CA GLN A 136 3.93 -1.51 -3.34
C GLN A 136 4.10 -2.83 -4.10
N THR A 137 3.36 -3.02 -5.20
CA THR A 137 3.48 -4.20 -6.07
C THR A 137 4.82 -4.19 -6.80
N LEU A 138 5.23 -3.05 -7.36
CA LEU A 138 6.57 -2.90 -7.96
C LEU A 138 7.67 -3.19 -6.94
N THR A 139 7.53 -2.69 -5.72
CA THR A 139 8.46 -2.92 -4.62
C THR A 139 8.55 -4.42 -4.27
N ALA A 140 7.42 -5.11 -4.11
CA ALA A 140 7.40 -6.54 -3.82
C ALA A 140 8.03 -7.38 -4.96
N ALA A 141 7.77 -7.00 -6.20
CA ALA A 141 8.36 -7.64 -7.38
C ALA A 141 9.88 -7.44 -7.44
N LEU A 142 10.37 -6.20 -7.27
CA LEU A 142 11.80 -5.90 -7.25
C LEU A 142 12.50 -6.59 -6.09
N MET A 143 11.92 -6.56 -4.88
CA MET A 143 12.41 -7.28 -3.70
C MET A 143 12.62 -8.74 -4.02
N THR A 144 11.60 -9.39 -4.56
CA THR A 144 11.65 -10.81 -4.94
C THR A 144 12.72 -11.03 -6.01
N ALA A 145 12.80 -10.18 -7.03
CA ALA A 145 13.75 -10.32 -8.13
C ALA A 145 15.21 -10.28 -7.66
N TRP A 146 15.63 -9.27 -6.91
CA TRP A 146 17.05 -9.16 -6.52
C TRP A 146 17.42 -10.15 -5.43
N THR A 147 16.55 -10.40 -4.46
CA THR A 147 16.86 -11.33 -3.35
C THR A 147 16.89 -12.78 -3.82
N VAL A 148 15.95 -13.23 -4.64
CA VAL A 148 15.95 -14.61 -5.17
C VAL A 148 17.14 -14.82 -6.09
N GLN A 149 17.41 -13.88 -7.00
CA GLN A 149 18.55 -13.99 -7.91
C GLN A 149 19.89 -13.91 -7.15
N GLY A 150 19.99 -13.05 -6.15
CA GLY A 150 21.20 -12.93 -5.31
C GLY A 150 21.43 -14.21 -4.48
N ARG A 151 20.37 -14.73 -3.86
CA ARG A 151 20.40 -16.01 -3.14
C ARG A 151 20.85 -17.16 -4.03
N ASP A 152 20.27 -17.27 -5.22
CA ASP A 152 20.61 -18.33 -6.15
C ASP A 152 22.03 -18.16 -6.69
N ALA A 153 22.50 -16.94 -6.89
CA ALA A 153 23.89 -16.66 -7.26
C ALA A 153 24.89 -17.09 -6.18
N PHE A 154 24.61 -16.81 -4.90
CA PHE A 154 25.44 -17.32 -3.79
C PHE A 154 25.39 -18.85 -3.72
N ARG A 155 24.22 -19.48 -3.80
CA ARG A 155 24.13 -20.94 -3.70
C ARG A 155 24.77 -21.69 -4.88
N ARG A 156 24.79 -21.07 -6.07
CA ARG A 156 25.33 -21.70 -7.28
C ARG A 156 26.86 -21.78 -7.26
N SER A 157 27.55 -21.02 -6.42
CA SER A 157 29.00 -21.12 -6.25
C SER A 157 29.44 -22.31 -5.38
N GLY A 158 28.50 -23.13 -4.86
CA GLY A 158 28.79 -24.38 -4.15
C GLY A 158 29.22 -24.21 -2.68
N ASP A 159 30.10 -23.25 -2.41
CA ASP A 159 30.66 -23.05 -1.07
C ASP A 159 29.82 -22.14 -0.18
N HIS A 160 28.95 -21.31 -0.77
CA HIS A 160 28.15 -20.34 -0.03
C HIS A 160 26.71 -20.83 0.18
N SER A 161 26.15 -20.54 1.35
CA SER A 161 24.74 -20.75 1.64
C SER A 161 24.01 -19.41 1.65
N ALA A 162 22.77 -19.36 1.16
CA ALA A 162 21.98 -18.14 1.20
C ALA A 162 20.49 -18.41 1.42
N SER A 163 19.92 -17.63 2.33
CA SER A 163 18.53 -17.71 2.77
C SER A 163 17.83 -16.34 2.64
N LEU A 164 16.50 -16.37 2.53
CA LEU A 164 15.68 -15.15 2.43
C LEU A 164 15.15 -14.78 3.81
N GLY A 165 15.07 -13.47 4.08
CA GLY A 165 14.44 -12.98 5.30
C GLY A 165 12.92 -13.09 5.24
N VAL A 166 12.40 -14.20 5.76
CA VAL A 166 10.96 -14.55 5.72
C VAL A 166 10.08 -13.43 6.29
N LYS A 167 10.52 -12.78 7.37
CA LYS A 167 9.76 -11.71 8.04
C LYS A 167 9.53 -10.51 7.12
N LEU A 168 10.57 -9.99 6.46
CA LEU A 168 10.40 -8.86 5.54
C LEU A 168 9.63 -9.23 4.29
N PHE A 169 9.81 -10.45 3.80
CA PHE A 169 9.01 -10.97 2.70
C PHE A 169 7.52 -11.00 3.05
N ALA A 170 7.19 -11.56 4.21
CA ALA A 170 5.82 -11.61 4.72
C ALA A 170 5.24 -10.20 4.88
N PHE A 171 5.93 -9.27 5.52
CA PHE A 171 5.43 -7.89 5.68
C PHE A 171 5.22 -7.16 4.35
N THR A 172 6.11 -7.36 3.37
CA THR A 172 6.02 -6.68 2.08
C THR A 172 4.86 -7.20 1.24
N TRP A 173 4.68 -8.51 1.18
CA TRP A 173 3.54 -9.13 0.47
C TRP A 173 2.22 -8.95 1.21
N ALA A 174 2.22 -9.01 2.54
CA ALA A 174 1.02 -8.69 3.34
C ALA A 174 0.59 -7.24 3.13
N ALA A 175 1.52 -6.28 3.09
CA ALA A 175 1.18 -4.89 2.79
C ALA A 175 0.55 -4.74 1.39
N MET A 176 1.07 -5.44 0.38
CA MET A 176 0.48 -5.47 -0.96
C MET A 176 -0.94 -6.03 -0.93
N ALA A 177 -1.16 -7.16 -0.26
CA ALA A 177 -2.48 -7.78 -0.13
C ALA A 177 -3.48 -6.87 0.61
N CYS A 178 -3.05 -6.22 1.69
CA CYS A 178 -3.88 -5.25 2.41
C CYS A 178 -4.28 -4.07 1.51
N PHE A 179 -3.34 -3.49 0.75
CA PHE A 179 -3.69 -2.41 -0.19
C PHE A 179 -4.63 -2.88 -1.28
N LEU A 180 -4.44 -4.11 -1.80
CA LEU A 180 -5.33 -4.68 -2.81
C LEU A 180 -6.75 -4.80 -2.28
N ILE A 181 -6.92 -5.36 -1.07
CA ILE A 181 -8.22 -5.46 -0.41
C ILE A 181 -8.81 -4.06 -0.20
N SER A 182 -8.03 -3.11 0.32
CA SER A 182 -8.50 -1.73 0.52
C SER A 182 -8.94 -1.08 -0.79
N THR A 183 -8.17 -1.20 -1.88
CA THR A 183 -8.56 -0.68 -3.20
C THR A 183 -9.88 -1.28 -3.67
N VAL A 184 -10.04 -2.62 -3.58
CA VAL A 184 -11.30 -3.30 -3.95
C VAL A 184 -12.47 -2.77 -3.11
N LEU A 185 -12.30 -2.64 -1.79
CA LEU A 185 -13.35 -2.13 -0.90
C LEU A 185 -13.74 -0.68 -1.24
N PHE A 186 -12.77 0.19 -1.54
CA PHE A 186 -13.07 1.56 -1.96
C PHE A 186 -13.79 1.61 -3.32
N CYS A 187 -13.40 0.76 -4.27
CA CYS A 187 -14.09 0.64 -5.57
C CYS A 187 -15.54 0.16 -5.39
N LEU A 188 -15.77 -0.86 -4.55
CA LEU A 188 -17.12 -1.37 -4.26
C LEU A 188 -17.98 -0.34 -3.52
N GLY A 189 -17.42 0.37 -2.54
CA GLY A 189 -18.12 1.45 -1.83
C GLY A 189 -18.55 2.60 -2.76
N GLY A 190 -17.73 2.92 -3.77
CA GLY A 190 -18.08 3.89 -4.80
C GLY A 190 -19.17 3.40 -5.76
N ALA A 191 -19.10 2.13 -6.19
CA ALA A 191 -20.05 1.54 -7.13
C ALA A 191 -21.44 1.29 -6.50
N LEU A 192 -21.49 0.74 -5.28
CA LEU A 192 -22.74 0.44 -4.57
C LEU A 192 -23.44 1.71 -4.05
N GLY A 193 -22.70 2.81 -3.87
CA GLY A 193 -23.27 4.13 -3.55
C GLY A 193 -24.04 4.77 -4.71
N HIS A 194 -23.96 4.19 -5.92
CA HIS A 194 -24.67 4.65 -7.11
C HIS A 194 -26.10 4.07 -7.24
N ASP A 195 -26.59 3.23 -6.33
CA ASP A 195 -27.99 2.76 -6.37
C ASP A 195 -28.93 3.59 -5.47
N SER A 196 -28.95 4.90 -5.68
CA SER A 196 -30.01 5.77 -5.12
C SER A 196 -30.58 6.78 -6.11
N SER A 197 -30.54 6.51 -7.42
CA SER A 197 -31.19 7.35 -8.43
C SER A 197 -31.81 6.61 -9.62
N SER A 198 -32.25 5.36 -9.46
CA SER A 198 -33.31 4.82 -10.31
C SER A 198 -34.52 4.39 -9.48
N SER A 199 -35.66 5.05 -9.77
CA SER A 199 -36.98 4.85 -9.15
C SER A 199 -37.21 5.42 -7.73
N MET A 200 -36.97 6.72 -7.55
CA MET A 200 -38.03 7.52 -6.94
C MET A 200 -38.60 8.43 -8.01
N SER A 201 -39.50 7.86 -8.82
CA SER A 201 -40.58 8.62 -9.42
C SER A 201 -41.38 9.25 -8.27
N ARG A 202 -40.88 10.37 -7.74
CA ARG A 202 -41.76 11.32 -7.08
C ARG A 202 -42.70 11.74 -8.20
N LYS A 203 -43.90 11.15 -8.19
CA LYS A 203 -45.05 11.60 -8.99
C LYS A 203 -45.04 13.12 -8.93
N ARG A 204 -44.58 13.74 -10.01
CA ARG A 204 -44.82 15.15 -10.26
C ARG A 204 -46.33 15.23 -10.34
N SER A 205 -46.98 15.68 -9.27
CA SER A 205 -48.41 15.90 -9.31
C SER A 205 -48.63 16.97 -10.38
N THR A 206 -49.11 16.54 -11.54
CA THR A 206 -49.76 17.40 -12.51
C THR A 206 -51.05 17.91 -11.87
N ARG A 207 -50.93 18.93 -11.01
CA ARG A 207 -52.04 19.81 -10.69
C ARG A 207 -51.81 21.12 -11.43
N SER A 208 -52.00 21.05 -12.73
CA SER A 208 -52.31 22.22 -13.54
C SER A 208 -53.82 22.28 -13.73
N THR A 209 -54.33 23.52 -13.67
CA THR A 209 -55.69 23.98 -14.03
C THR A 209 -56.78 23.90 -12.95
N ARG A 210 -56.97 25.01 -12.23
CA ARG A 210 -58.14 25.88 -12.48
C ARG A 210 -58.02 27.22 -11.75
N SER A 211 -57.77 28.24 -12.57
CA SER A 211 -58.30 29.61 -12.52
C SER A 211 -58.76 30.15 -11.16
N ASN A 212 -57.95 31.07 -10.66
CA ASN A 212 -58.34 32.16 -9.78
C ASN A 212 -59.33 33.08 -10.54
N ARG A 213 -60.65 32.85 -10.41
CA ARG A 213 -61.70 33.76 -10.91
C ARG A 213 -63.04 33.44 -10.24
N GLY A 214 -63.60 34.41 -9.53
CA GLY A 214 -65.02 34.40 -9.12
C GLY A 214 -65.25 34.55 -7.62
N SER A 215 -64.94 35.73 -7.08
CA SER A 215 -65.62 36.21 -5.87
C SER A 215 -67.10 36.48 -6.17
N PHE A 216 -67.95 36.26 -5.17
CA PHE A 216 -69.28 36.85 -5.03
C PHE A 216 -70.45 36.17 -5.77
N LEU A 217 -71.01 35.14 -5.12
CA LEU A 217 -72.43 34.75 -5.21
C LEU A 217 -72.84 34.42 -3.77
N ASP A 218 -73.25 35.43 -3.01
CA ASP A 218 -74.66 35.79 -2.82
C ASP A 218 -75.43 34.65 -2.13
N THR A 219 -75.22 34.57 -0.81
CA THR A 219 -76.03 33.82 0.14
C THR A 219 -77.45 34.37 0.10
N THR A 220 -78.24 33.83 -0.82
CA THR A 220 -79.70 33.92 -0.86
C THR A 220 -80.28 33.02 0.24
N GLU A 221 -80.08 33.44 1.49
CA GLU A 221 -80.95 33.08 2.61
C GLU A 221 -81.60 34.37 3.12
N SER A 222 -82.68 34.79 2.46
CA SER A 222 -83.68 35.63 3.11
C SER A 222 -84.98 35.63 2.31
N HIS A 223 -85.96 34.92 2.88
CA HIS A 223 -87.39 35.23 2.83
C HIS A 223 -88.22 34.85 1.59
N ARG A 224 -89.30 34.11 1.91
CA ARG A 224 -90.59 33.89 1.20
C ARG A 224 -90.53 32.76 0.15
N LYS A 225 -91.06 31.55 0.38
CA LYS A 225 -92.36 31.13 0.94
C LYS A 225 -93.56 31.75 0.19
N ALA A 226 -93.90 31.15 -0.96
CA ALA A 226 -95.23 31.00 -1.57
C ALA A 226 -94.99 30.31 -2.93
N ARG A 227 -95.06 28.98 -3.02
CA ARG A 227 -96.25 28.16 -3.31
C ARG A 227 -96.89 28.54 -4.65
N ASP A 228 -96.77 27.61 -5.59
CA ASP A 228 -97.29 27.68 -6.96
C ASP A 228 -98.80 27.96 -7.02
N ASP A 229 -99.18 28.84 -7.94
CA ASP A 229 -100.53 28.95 -8.50
C ASP A 229 -100.85 27.72 -9.36
N TYR A 230 -102.01 27.10 -9.16
CA TYR A 230 -102.94 26.68 -10.22
C TYR A 230 -104.30 26.28 -9.59
N SER A 231 -105.33 27.02 -10.01
CA SER A 231 -106.78 26.73 -9.96
C SER A 231 -107.53 26.84 -8.63
#